data_AF-H1LV68-F1
#
_entry.id   AF-H1LV68-F1
#
_cell.length_a   1.000
_cell.length_b   1.000
_cell.length_c   1.000
_cell.angle_alpha   90.00
_cell.angle_beta   90.00
_cell.angle_gamma   90.00
#
_symmetry.space_group_name_H-M   'P 1'
#
loop_
_entity.id
_entity.type
_entity.pdbx_description
1 polymer ?
#
loop_
_entity_poly.entity_id
_entity_poly.type
_entity_poly.pdbx_seq_one_letter_code
_entity_poly.pdbx_strand_id
1 'polypeptide(L)'
;MADETNVNEKPKKRRFSKLKYIIAFIFVNVIIFFAVTSQPKFEVSVEAVENSKTVDIKVVQKSFFPLKSFTMTLDNEPLSFTKNGNTYEATATKNGTLEVVATNLNTMSQTIYEKIDKIDSTAPTIFAQLVKKGELNITFEDTHSDIDYDNIYAIDSNDKKILPTKLDKDEGRATFDFDTYV
;
A
#
# COMPACT_ATOMS: atom_id res chain seq x y z
N MET A 1 -41.99 -14.79 84.81
CA MET A 1 -40.56 -14.78 85.16
C MET A 1 -39.84 -15.32 83.93
N ALA A 2 -39.71 -14.48 82.91
CA ALA A 2 -38.55 -13.63 82.64
C ALA A 2 -37.49 -14.43 81.86
N ASP A 3 -37.59 -14.28 80.54
CA ASP A 3 -36.54 -14.06 79.54
C ASP A 3 -35.20 -14.79 79.67
N GLU A 4 -34.80 -15.48 78.58
CA GLU A 4 -33.49 -15.24 77.97
C GLU A 4 -33.42 -15.91 76.58
N THR A 5 -33.79 -15.14 75.56
CA THR A 5 -33.21 -15.29 74.23
C THR A 5 -31.76 -14.77 74.24
N ASN A 6 -30.77 -15.58 73.88
CA ASN A 6 -29.65 -15.06 73.10
C ASN A 6 -28.87 -16.14 72.32
N VAL A 7 -29.22 -16.19 71.04
CA VAL A 7 -28.36 -16.33 69.86
C VAL A 7 -26.86 -16.29 70.15
N ASN A 8 -26.17 -17.41 69.91
CA ASN A 8 -24.73 -17.38 69.63
C ASN A 8 -24.41 -18.20 68.37
N GLU A 9 -25.05 -17.81 67.26
CA GLU A 9 -24.59 -18.22 65.94
C GLU A 9 -23.33 -17.43 65.59
N LYS A 10 -22.18 -18.11 65.63
CA LYS A 10 -20.91 -17.55 65.16
C LYS A 10 -21.04 -17.09 63.70
N PRO A 11 -20.58 -15.88 63.33
CA PRO A 11 -20.74 -15.37 61.98
C PRO A 11 -19.99 -16.27 60.99
N LYS A 12 -20.74 -16.84 60.04
CA LYS A 12 -20.25 -17.76 59.00
C LYS A 12 -19.34 -17.01 58.01
N LYS A 13 -18.08 -16.80 58.41
CA LYS A 13 -17.01 -16.17 57.60
C LYS A 13 -16.56 -17.13 56.48
N ARG A 14 -17.41 -17.37 55.47
CA ARG A 14 -17.10 -18.34 54.40
C ARG A 14 -17.72 -18.05 53.02
N ARG A 15 -17.95 -16.78 52.68
CA ARG A 15 -18.40 -16.37 51.32
C ARG A 15 -17.42 -15.47 50.56
N PHE A 16 -16.56 -14.71 51.25
CA PHE A 16 -15.61 -13.81 50.60
C PHE A 16 -14.39 -14.50 49.95
N SER A 17 -14.01 -15.72 50.36
CA SER A 17 -12.86 -16.41 49.73
C SER A 17 -13.23 -17.03 48.39
N LYS A 18 -14.41 -17.66 48.27
CA LYS A 18 -14.91 -18.25 47.01
C LYS A 18 -15.14 -17.18 45.93
N LEU A 19 -15.64 -16.01 46.33
CA LEU A 19 -15.85 -14.89 45.42
C LEU A 19 -14.54 -14.42 44.76
N LYS A 20 -13.42 -14.40 45.48
CA LYS A 20 -12.10 -14.07 44.90
C LYS A 20 -11.66 -15.06 43.83
N TYR A 21 -11.88 -16.36 44.05
CA TYR A 21 -11.55 -17.38 43.05
C TYR A 21 -12.45 -17.30 41.81
N ILE A 22 -13.74 -17.01 42.00
CA ILE A 22 -14.66 -16.78 40.87
C ILE A 22 -14.25 -15.54 40.07
N ILE A 23 -13.92 -14.44 40.74
CA ILE A 23 -13.44 -13.22 40.07
C ILE A 23 -12.12 -13.48 39.35
N ALA A 24 -11.16 -14.16 39.99
CA ALA A 24 -9.90 -14.52 39.34
C ALA A 24 -10.12 -15.42 38.11
N PHE A 25 -11.05 -16.38 38.20
CA PHE A 25 -11.44 -17.24 37.09
C PHE A 25 -12.02 -16.42 35.92
N ILE A 26 -12.97 -15.52 36.21
CA ILE A 26 -13.55 -14.64 35.19
C ILE A 26 -12.44 -13.77 34.57
N PHE A 27 -11.57 -13.18 35.38
CA PHE A 27 -10.50 -12.30 34.92
C PHE A 27 -9.52 -13.03 33.98
N VAL A 28 -9.09 -14.24 34.35
CA VAL A 28 -8.22 -15.07 33.49
C VAL A 28 -8.92 -15.41 32.17
N ASN A 29 -10.19 -15.81 32.21
CA ASN A 29 -10.94 -16.11 31.00
C ASN A 29 -11.13 -14.88 30.11
N VAL A 30 -11.35 -13.70 30.67
CA VAL A 30 -11.42 -12.44 29.91
C VAL A 30 -10.09 -12.14 29.22
N ILE A 31 -8.96 -12.31 29.91
CA ILE A 31 -7.63 -12.14 29.30
C ILE A 31 -7.43 -13.13 28.15
N ILE A 32 -7.72 -14.42 28.37
CA ILE A 32 -7.62 -15.45 27.33
C ILE A 32 -8.52 -15.09 26.15
N PHE A 33 -9.76 -14.67 26.42
CA PHE A 33 -10.70 -14.27 25.40
C PHE A 33 -10.11 -13.16 24.53
N PHE A 34 -9.63 -12.06 25.12
CA PHE A 34 -8.97 -11.01 24.36
C PHE A 34 -7.74 -11.52 23.60
N ALA A 35 -6.93 -12.40 24.20
CA ALA A 35 -5.75 -12.94 23.54
C ALA A 35 -6.09 -13.78 22.30
N VAL A 36 -7.19 -14.54 22.31
CA VAL A 36 -7.60 -15.38 21.17
C VAL A 36 -8.44 -14.63 20.14
N THR A 37 -9.15 -13.57 20.52
CA THR A 37 -10.01 -12.81 19.60
C THR A 37 -9.39 -11.53 19.06
N SER A 38 -8.23 -11.08 19.56
CA SER A 38 -7.59 -9.85 19.08
C SER A 38 -7.16 -9.96 17.63
N GLN A 39 -7.81 -9.19 16.75
CA GLN A 39 -7.41 -9.01 15.36
C GLN A 39 -6.28 -7.97 15.24
N PRO A 40 -5.42 -8.08 14.22
CA PRO A 40 -4.49 -7.02 13.93
C PRO A 40 -5.25 -5.78 13.45
N LYS A 41 -4.64 -4.60 13.61
CA LYS A 41 -5.23 -3.30 13.20
C LYS A 41 -4.17 -2.46 12.52
N PHE A 42 -4.48 -1.96 11.33
CA PHE A 42 -3.60 -1.09 10.56
C PHE A 42 -4.29 0.16 10.06
N GLU A 43 -3.48 1.19 9.82
CA GLU A 43 -3.83 2.36 9.00
C GLU A 43 -2.94 2.33 7.76
N VAL A 44 -3.55 2.60 6.59
CA VAL A 44 -2.86 2.70 5.31
C VAL A 44 -2.90 4.14 4.86
N SER A 45 -1.77 4.67 4.43
CA SER A 45 -1.65 5.99 3.80
C SER A 45 -0.94 5.85 2.47
N VAL A 46 -1.50 6.47 1.44
CA VAL A 46 -1.05 6.41 0.05
C VAL A 46 -0.77 7.83 -0.43
N GLU A 47 0.51 8.16 -0.57
CA GLU A 47 0.97 9.50 -0.91
C GLU A 47 1.63 9.50 -2.30
N ALA A 48 1.20 10.44 -3.14
CA ALA A 48 1.81 10.61 -4.46
C ALA A 48 3.18 11.28 -4.29
N VAL A 49 4.17 10.76 -5.01
CA VAL A 49 5.46 11.44 -5.16
C VAL A 49 5.30 12.50 -6.24
N GLU A 50 6.01 13.63 -6.13
CA GLU A 50 5.91 14.77 -7.06
C GLU A 50 6.16 14.41 -8.53
N ASN A 51 6.81 13.28 -8.80
CA ASN A 51 7.15 12.83 -10.15
C ASN A 51 5.97 12.17 -10.90
N SER A 52 4.79 11.99 -10.29
CA SER A 52 3.61 11.32 -10.86
C SER A 52 3.84 9.89 -11.37
N LYS A 53 5.01 9.30 -11.13
CA LYS A 53 5.43 7.97 -11.64
C LYS A 53 5.35 6.89 -10.56
N THR A 54 5.41 7.31 -9.30
CA THR A 54 5.43 6.42 -8.16
C THR A 54 4.58 6.94 -7.03
N VAL A 55 4.10 6.01 -6.21
CA VAL A 55 3.31 6.30 -5.01
C VAL A 55 3.93 5.59 -3.83
N ASP A 56 4.14 6.33 -2.75
CA ASP A 56 4.63 5.78 -1.49
C ASP A 56 3.45 5.27 -0.65
N ILE A 57 3.59 4.04 -0.19
CA ILE A 57 2.60 3.33 0.61
C ILE A 57 3.20 3.13 1.99
N LYS A 58 2.47 3.58 3.00
CA LYS A 58 2.84 3.39 4.38
C LYS A 58 1.70 2.72 5.13
N VAL A 59 2.02 1.60 5.77
CA VAL A 59 1.09 0.83 6.58
C VAL A 59 1.57 0.82 8.02
N VAL A 60 0.79 1.40 8.93
CA VAL A 60 1.15 1.52 10.35
C VAL A 60 0.31 0.55 11.17
N GLN A 61 0.97 -0.39 11.84
CA GLN A 61 0.34 -1.28 12.80
C GLN A 61 -0.02 -0.54 14.08
N LYS A 62 -1.32 -0.49 14.41
CA LYS A 62 -1.85 0.07 15.67
C LYS A 62 -2.14 -0.98 16.73
N SER A 63 -2.26 -2.25 16.34
CA SER A 63 -2.48 -3.34 17.28
C SER A 63 -1.20 -3.71 18.04
N PHE A 64 -1.34 -3.95 19.34
CA PHE A 64 -0.24 -4.40 20.20
C PHE A 64 0.19 -5.86 19.95
N PHE A 65 -0.74 -6.71 19.49
CA PHE A 65 -0.44 -8.13 19.30
C PHE A 65 0.59 -8.35 18.18
N PRO A 66 1.58 -9.24 18.38
CA PRO A 66 2.60 -9.52 17.38
C PRO A 66 2.00 -10.27 16.17
N LEU A 67 2.50 -9.91 14.99
CA LEU A 67 2.13 -10.58 13.74
C LEU A 67 2.91 -11.88 13.56
N LYS A 68 2.20 -12.89 13.05
CA LYS A 68 2.77 -14.11 12.49
C LYS A 68 3.21 -13.88 11.04
N SER A 69 2.41 -13.16 10.27
CA SER A 69 2.68 -12.86 8.86
C SER A 69 2.07 -11.52 8.45
N PHE A 70 2.69 -10.93 7.43
CA PHE A 70 2.25 -9.71 6.76
C PHE A 70 2.60 -9.85 5.28
N THR A 71 1.62 -9.64 4.40
CA THR A 71 1.80 -9.66 2.95
C THR A 71 1.13 -8.43 2.35
N MET A 72 1.75 -7.93 1.29
CA MET A 72 1.26 -6.80 0.52
C MET A 72 1.30 -7.20 -0.95
N THR A 73 0.19 -7.01 -1.65
CA THR A 73 0.09 -7.30 -3.07
C THR A 73 -0.60 -6.16 -3.81
N LEU A 74 -0.23 -5.96 -5.06
CA LEU A 74 -0.83 -5.00 -5.98
C LEU A 74 -1.39 -5.79 -7.16
N ASP A 75 -2.72 -5.79 -7.32
CA ASP A 75 -3.42 -6.63 -8.31
C ASP A 75 -3.00 -8.11 -8.28
N ASN A 76 -2.91 -8.68 -7.07
CA ASN A 76 -2.46 -10.05 -6.77
C ASN A 76 -0.97 -10.34 -7.03
N GLU A 77 -0.17 -9.35 -7.42
CA GLU A 77 1.28 -9.49 -7.53
C GLU A 77 1.95 -9.08 -6.22
N PRO A 78 2.92 -9.86 -5.69
CA PRO A 78 3.65 -9.49 -4.48
C PRO A 78 4.33 -8.12 -4.61
N LEU A 79 4.08 -7.25 -3.63
CA LEU A 79 4.72 -5.94 -3.53
C LEU A 79 5.78 -5.98 -2.41
N SER A 80 7.03 -5.68 -2.77
CA SER A 80 8.13 -5.62 -1.83
C SER A 80 7.96 -4.45 -0.86
N PHE A 81 8.26 -4.68 0.41
CA PHE A 81 8.19 -3.66 1.46
C PHE A 81 9.37 -3.78 2.41
N THR A 82 9.69 -2.68 3.09
CA THR A 82 10.62 -2.65 4.20
C THR A 82 9.86 -2.48 5.50
N LYS A 83 10.36 -3.08 6.59
CA LYS A 83 9.75 -2.98 7.91
C LYS A 83 10.63 -2.13 8.83
N ASN A 84 10.07 -1.07 9.38
CA ASN A 84 10.70 -0.23 10.39
C ASN A 84 9.82 -0.16 11.65
N GLY A 85 10.14 -0.97 12.66
CA GLY A 85 9.32 -1.11 13.86
C GLY A 85 7.90 -1.62 13.54
N ASN A 86 6.90 -0.76 13.74
CA ASN A 86 5.49 -1.04 13.48
C ASN A 86 5.00 -0.52 12.11
N THR A 87 5.90 0.03 11.31
CA THR A 87 5.59 0.61 10.01
C THR A 87 6.13 -0.29 8.90
N TYR A 88 5.32 -0.49 7.86
CA TYR A 88 5.68 -1.18 6.63
C TYR A 88 5.61 -0.17 5.49
N GLU A 89 6.70 -0.04 4.73
CA GLU A 89 6.85 0.97 3.69
C GLU A 89 7.12 0.27 2.35
N ALA A 90 6.38 0.65 1.32
CA ALA A 90 6.49 0.13 -0.03
C ALA A 90 6.31 1.26 -1.05
N THR A 91 6.76 1.03 -2.28
CA THR A 91 6.57 1.96 -3.39
C THR A 91 5.88 1.22 -4.52
N ALA A 92 4.75 1.75 -5.00
CA ALA A 92 4.08 1.25 -6.19
C ALA A 92 4.50 2.05 -7.43
N THR A 93 4.67 1.34 -8.55
CA THR A 93 5.05 1.90 -9.86
C THR A 93 3.92 1.81 -10.89
N LYS A 94 2.76 1.29 -10.50
CA LYS A 94 1.55 1.22 -11.33
C LYS A 94 0.31 1.46 -10.48
N ASN A 95 -0.74 1.97 -11.12
CA ASN A 95 -2.08 2.01 -10.53
C ASN A 95 -2.63 0.59 -10.37
N GLY A 96 -3.55 0.41 -9.42
CA GLY A 96 -4.14 -0.90 -9.13
C GLY A 96 -4.84 -0.96 -7.78
N THR A 97 -5.17 -2.18 -7.36
CA THR A 97 -5.75 -2.45 -6.04
C THR A 97 -4.68 -3.02 -5.12
N LEU A 98 -4.36 -2.27 -4.06
CA LEU A 98 -3.49 -2.71 -3.00
C LEU A 98 -4.27 -3.61 -2.05
N GLU A 99 -3.80 -4.84 -1.84
CA GLU A 99 -4.29 -5.75 -0.80
C GLU A 99 -3.20 -5.93 0.26
N VAL A 100 -3.54 -5.64 1.51
CA VAL A 100 -2.69 -5.87 2.67
C VAL A 100 -3.34 -6.94 3.53
N VAL A 101 -2.65 -8.06 3.74
CA VAL A 101 -3.11 -9.16 4.61
C VAL A 101 -2.13 -9.31 5.76
N ALA A 102 -2.66 -9.31 6.96
CA ALA A 102 -1.88 -9.51 8.16
C ALA A 102 -2.55 -10.50 9.08
N THR A 103 -1.74 -11.37 9.68
CA THR A 103 -2.21 -12.43 10.57
C THR A 103 -1.44 -12.36 11.88
N ASN A 104 -2.15 -12.30 13.00
CA ASN A 104 -1.59 -12.36 14.34
C ASN A 104 -1.11 -13.78 14.71
N LEU A 105 -0.29 -13.89 15.76
CA LEU A 105 0.09 -15.20 16.32
C LEU A 105 -1.12 -16.04 16.78
N ASN A 106 -2.20 -15.40 17.21
CA ASN A 106 -3.46 -16.06 17.56
C ASN A 106 -4.31 -16.47 16.35
N THR A 107 -3.75 -16.41 15.13
CA THR A 107 -4.37 -16.77 13.84
C THR A 107 -5.51 -15.88 13.38
N MET A 108 -5.83 -14.81 14.11
CA MET A 108 -6.77 -13.79 13.63
C MET A 108 -6.11 -12.95 12.55
N SER A 109 -6.84 -12.68 11.46
CA SER A 109 -6.35 -11.94 10.31
C SER A 109 -7.19 -10.71 10.02
N GLN A 110 -6.59 -9.73 9.37
CA GLN A 110 -7.25 -8.59 8.76
C GLN A 110 -6.75 -8.44 7.32
N THR A 111 -7.67 -8.14 6.41
CA THR A 111 -7.37 -7.74 5.03
C THR A 111 -7.86 -6.31 4.81
N ILE A 112 -7.03 -5.48 4.19
CA ILE A 112 -7.37 -4.11 3.79
C ILE A 112 -7.17 -3.99 2.28
N TYR A 113 -8.14 -3.34 1.64
CA TYR A 113 -8.09 -2.99 0.22
C TYR A 113 -8.04 -1.47 0.07
N GLU A 114 -7.05 -0.98 -0.66
CA GLU A 114 -6.88 0.44 -0.96
C GLU A 114 -6.68 0.60 -2.47
N LYS A 115 -7.30 1.61 -3.07
CA LYS A 115 -7.13 1.89 -4.50
C LYS A 115 -5.97 2.85 -4.72
N ILE A 116 -5.09 2.52 -5.66
CA ILE A 116 -4.01 3.39 -6.12
C ILE A 116 -4.38 3.90 -7.53
N ASP A 117 -4.61 5.20 -7.66
CA ASP A 117 -4.98 5.87 -8.92
C ASP A 117 -4.30 7.23 -9.11
N LYS A 118 -3.17 7.45 -8.44
CA LYS A 118 -2.41 8.70 -8.47
C LYS A 118 -1.21 8.68 -9.42
N ILE A 119 -0.90 7.54 -10.04
CA ILE A 119 0.19 7.44 -11.02
C ILE A 119 -0.37 7.82 -12.38
N ASP A 120 0.29 8.75 -13.06
CA ASP A 120 -0.11 9.07 -14.43
C ASP A 120 0.32 7.96 -15.38
N SER A 121 -0.65 7.46 -16.14
CA SER A 121 -0.45 6.44 -17.17
C SER A 121 -0.97 6.90 -18.53
N THR A 122 -1.24 8.19 -18.67
CA THR A 122 -1.72 8.79 -19.92
C THR A 122 -0.55 8.85 -20.90
N ALA A 123 -0.78 8.39 -22.13
CA ALA A 123 0.25 8.50 -23.15
C ALA A 123 0.40 9.97 -23.59
N PRO A 124 1.62 10.44 -23.91
CA PRO A 124 1.82 11.77 -24.47
C PRO A 124 1.14 11.86 -25.84
N THR A 125 0.68 13.07 -26.18
CA THR A 125 0.18 13.37 -27.52
C THR A 125 1.35 13.59 -28.46
N ILE A 126 1.27 13.01 -29.66
CA ILE A 126 2.35 13.05 -30.65
C ILE A 126 1.85 13.75 -31.92
N PHE A 127 2.54 14.81 -32.32
CA PHE A 127 2.28 15.53 -33.57
C PHE A 127 3.49 15.43 -34.50
N ALA A 128 3.27 15.01 -35.74
CA ALA A 128 4.32 14.90 -36.74
C ALA A 128 4.17 15.96 -37.83
N GLN A 129 5.25 16.65 -38.15
CA GLN A 129 5.32 17.64 -39.21
C GLN A 129 6.50 17.34 -40.14
N LEU A 130 6.23 17.16 -41.42
CA LEU A 130 7.26 17.07 -42.44
C LEU A 130 7.83 18.47 -42.69
N VAL A 131 9.10 18.68 -42.34
CA VAL A 131 9.77 19.99 -42.50
C VAL A 131 10.31 20.15 -43.91
N LYS A 132 10.95 19.10 -44.41
CA LYS A 132 11.48 18.98 -45.77
C LYS A 132 11.55 17.51 -46.16
N LYS A 133 11.86 17.24 -47.44
CA LYS A 133 12.00 15.87 -47.93
C LYS A 133 13.07 15.14 -47.12
N GLY A 134 12.67 14.07 -46.43
CA GLY A 134 13.53 13.24 -45.58
C GLY A 134 13.79 13.75 -44.17
N GLU A 135 13.10 14.80 -43.70
CA GLU A 135 13.21 15.30 -42.32
C GLU A 135 11.82 15.49 -41.69
N LEU A 136 11.60 14.81 -40.57
CA LEU A 136 10.35 14.82 -39.81
C LEU A 136 10.60 15.42 -38.43
N ASN A 137 9.83 16.45 -38.08
CA ASN A 137 9.77 16.95 -36.71
C ASN A 137 8.59 16.32 -35.99
N ILE A 138 8.86 15.77 -34.82
CA ILE A 138 7.87 15.24 -33.90
C ILE A 138 7.80 16.17 -32.69
N THR A 139 6.60 16.61 -32.32
CA THR A 139 6.32 17.34 -31.08
C THR A 139 5.56 16.42 -30.14
N PHE A 140 5.97 16.41 -28.87
CA PHE A 140 5.36 15.64 -27.80
C PHE A 140 4.71 16.59 -26.80
N GLU A 141 3.46 16.33 -26.44
CA GLU A 141 2.73 17.11 -25.44
C GLU A 141 2.22 16.18 -24.33
N ASP A 142 2.63 16.44 -23.09
CA ASP A 142 2.14 15.79 -21.88
C ASP A 142 1.80 16.85 -20.84
N THR A 143 0.74 16.60 -20.07
CA THR A 143 0.18 17.55 -19.08
C THR A 143 0.35 17.10 -17.64
N HIS A 144 0.72 15.83 -17.40
CA HIS A 144 0.69 15.23 -16.06
C HIS A 144 1.98 14.51 -15.69
N SER A 145 2.70 13.94 -16.68
CA SER A 145 4.00 13.33 -16.47
C SER A 145 5.04 13.82 -17.47
N ASP A 146 6.31 13.76 -17.07
CA ASP A 146 7.42 14.19 -17.92
C ASP A 146 7.78 13.11 -18.94
N ILE A 147 8.17 13.55 -20.15
CA ILE A 147 8.48 12.68 -21.29
C ILE A 147 9.89 12.11 -21.14
N ASP A 148 10.02 10.79 -21.32
CA ASP A 148 11.33 10.13 -21.34
C ASP A 148 12.02 10.30 -22.70
N TYR A 149 12.63 11.47 -22.89
CA TYR A 149 13.30 11.84 -24.14
C TYR A 149 14.49 10.93 -24.50
N ASP A 150 15.11 10.28 -23.52
CA ASP A 150 16.30 9.44 -23.75
C ASP A 150 15.96 8.10 -24.42
N ASN A 151 14.69 7.69 -24.33
CA ASN A 151 14.17 6.45 -24.91
C ASN A 151 13.32 6.65 -26.16
N ILE A 152 13.32 7.83 -26.76
CA ILE A 152 12.58 8.12 -28.00
C ILE A 152 13.27 7.48 -29.21
N TYR A 153 12.50 6.80 -30.06
CA TYR A 153 12.95 6.26 -31.33
C TYR A 153 11.81 6.14 -32.35
N ALA A 154 12.17 6.09 -33.63
CA ALA A 154 11.30 5.73 -34.72
C ALA A 154 11.64 4.33 -35.25
N ILE A 155 10.71 3.71 -35.97
CA ILE A 155 10.92 2.46 -36.70
C ILE A 155 10.66 2.78 -38.18
N ASP A 156 11.58 2.42 -39.06
CA ASP A 156 11.42 2.58 -40.50
C ASP A 156 10.63 1.42 -41.15
N SER A 157 10.43 1.48 -42.47
CA SER A 157 9.74 0.45 -43.23
C SER A 157 10.43 -0.93 -43.24
N ASN A 158 11.68 -1.03 -42.78
CA ASN A 158 12.46 -2.26 -42.71
C ASN A 158 12.62 -2.75 -41.25
N ASP A 159 11.76 -2.29 -40.34
CA ASP A 159 11.81 -2.57 -38.90
C ASP A 159 13.11 -2.12 -38.22
N LYS A 160 13.85 -1.19 -38.83
CA LYS A 160 15.08 -0.67 -38.26
C LYS A 160 14.77 0.47 -37.30
N LYS A 161 15.32 0.37 -36.09
CA LYS A 161 15.30 1.46 -35.11
C LYS A 161 16.12 2.65 -35.60
N ILE A 162 15.50 3.83 -35.68
CA ILE A 162 16.11 5.11 -35.99
C ILE A 162 16.05 5.99 -34.74
N LEU A 163 17.20 6.56 -34.37
CA LEU A 163 17.30 7.53 -33.28
C LEU A 163 17.10 8.95 -33.83
N PRO A 164 16.58 9.88 -33.03
CA PRO A 164 16.44 11.26 -33.45
C PRO A 164 17.80 11.88 -33.76
N THR A 165 17.87 12.67 -34.83
CA THR A 165 19.06 13.43 -35.22
C THR A 165 19.22 14.71 -34.39
N LYS A 166 18.11 15.26 -33.91
CA LYS A 166 18.07 16.39 -32.96
C LYS A 166 17.00 16.15 -31.91
N LEU A 167 17.30 16.51 -30.67
CA LEU A 167 16.40 16.41 -29.53
C LEU A 167 16.37 17.76 -28.81
N ASP A 168 15.19 18.35 -28.69
CA ASP A 168 14.94 19.62 -28.02
C ASP A 168 13.94 19.38 -26.88
N LYS A 169 14.47 19.23 -25.66
CA LYS A 169 13.66 18.90 -24.47
C LYS A 169 12.82 20.08 -24.00
N ASP A 170 13.27 21.32 -24.27
CA ASP A 170 12.60 22.54 -23.85
C ASP A 170 11.35 22.81 -24.70
N GLU A 171 11.42 22.54 -26.01
CA GLU A 171 10.28 22.65 -26.93
C GLU A 171 9.46 21.36 -27.05
N GLY A 172 9.91 20.28 -26.40
CA GLY A 172 9.32 18.95 -26.53
C GLY A 172 9.34 18.39 -27.93
N ARG A 173 10.47 18.53 -28.63
CA ARG A 173 10.62 18.17 -30.05
C ARG A 173 11.75 17.18 -30.30
N ALA A 174 11.53 16.29 -31.25
CA ALA A 174 12.57 15.43 -31.83
C ALA A 174 12.53 15.51 -33.35
N THR A 175 13.71 15.64 -33.97
CA THR A 175 13.87 15.59 -35.43
C THR A 175 14.39 14.23 -35.83
N PHE A 176 13.81 13.66 -36.87
CA PHE A 176 14.23 12.40 -37.47
C PHE A 176 14.54 12.61 -38.94
N ASP A 177 15.69 12.10 -39.35
CA ASP A 177 16.02 11.97 -40.75
C ASP A 177 15.62 10.58 -41.23
N PHE A 178 14.99 10.52 -42.41
CA PHE A 178 14.57 9.26 -43.01
C PHE A 178 14.79 9.29 -44.52
N ASP A 179 15.13 8.13 -45.07
CA ASP A 179 15.30 7.99 -46.50
C ASP A 179 13.94 8.08 -47.20
N THR A 180 13.86 9.01 -48.13
CA THR A 180 12.72 9.11 -49.05
C THR A 180 13.13 8.39 -50.32
N TYR A 181 12.57 7.21 -50.57
CA TYR A 181 12.70 6.58 -51.88
C TYR A 181 12.27 7.59 -52.96
N VAL A 182 13.14 7.80 -53.95
CA VAL A 182 12.90 8.68 -55.11
C VAL A 182 12.01 7.95 -56.11
#